data_AF-C1N6F5-F1
#
_entry.id   AF-C1N6F5-F1
#
_cell.length_a   1.000
_cell.length_b   1.000
_cell.length_c   1.000
_cell.angle_alpha   90.00
_cell.angle_beta   90.00
_cell.angle_gamma   90.00
#
_symmetry.space_group_name_H-M   'P 1'
#
loop_
_entity.id
_entity.type
_entity.pdbx_description
1 polymer ?
#
loop_
_entity_poly.entity_id
_entity_poly.type
_entity_poly.pdbx_seq_one_letter_code
_entity_poly.pdbx_strand_id
1 'polypeptide(L)'
;MASAATAAPADVASFIETFNADYAKAHKAYEDNFWETKMNLEGNSVDALTSSFNALEAFLGDQAALDAVRGFLARDEREIPESSRVVLRQIEKTLKCYIVESADAKAVREKAVGLENKMNGARNKLKPTYVEANGETTEATFTVLRTKIRSAAEESVRKSCWEATRTTGPFLLANGFPEIIAERNRFARTLGYEDFYDMKVTQAEGFNKKRCFEMLDGLEAATAPLLKTALEKLEKEKGADALKPWNLSYALSGELSRDLDPYFPFENAPEVWGRSFAAMGIAYRGTKMRLDLCDRAGKYPNGFCHWPVAPHRGADGTWHSSEANFTSLATPDEVGSGNTALTTLMHEGGHAAHFANIEQGSPLFAQERAPFSVSLAETQSMFLDSLCGDAAWLGRYARDRSGAPVPWALLERSIKEKHPYEVFALRGMIAVPYFEKALYEMPEEDLTAENIARVADEIEHKIQGGLAARPLLSVPHITSDESSCYYHGYVFAEMAVHQTRAHFLKKYDGVIVDNPKIGPELLESYWTHGSGEPGFLKMVENLTGKPLSHDAWVASMAKDVPSLLADEKKEYDAAVAALPNTGAIDLGMRAVFVHGDEVIADSESAGGYVEATKEFKKWVNANWPKTAVAA
;
A
#
# COMPACT_ATOMS: atom_id res chain seq x y z
N MET A 1 16.16 -10.22 41.22
CA MET A 1 17.58 -10.64 41.11
C MET A 1 18.30 -9.56 40.33
N ALA A 2 19.46 -9.11 40.82
CA ALA A 2 20.19 -8.00 40.22
C ALA A 2 20.60 -8.34 38.77
N SER A 3 20.21 -7.47 37.84
CA SER A 3 20.62 -7.52 36.43
C SER A 3 22.14 -7.36 36.38
N ALA A 4 22.83 -8.38 35.89
CA ALA A 4 24.24 -8.27 35.57
C ALA A 4 24.36 -7.35 34.35
N ALA A 5 24.94 -6.16 34.56
CA ALA A 5 25.34 -5.28 33.47
C ALA A 5 26.33 -6.05 32.58
N THR A 6 25.83 -6.60 31.47
CA THR A 6 26.66 -7.13 30.40
C THR A 6 27.45 -5.97 29.83
N ALA A 7 28.77 -6.01 30.00
CA ALA A 7 29.67 -5.01 29.42
C ALA A 7 29.40 -4.90 27.92
N ALA A 8 29.24 -3.68 27.41
CA ALA A 8 29.08 -3.43 25.99
C ALA A 8 30.22 -4.11 25.21
N PRO A 9 29.96 -4.71 24.03
CA PRO A 9 31.02 -5.24 23.19
C PRO A 9 32.10 -4.16 22.97
N ALA A 10 33.38 -4.54 23.08
CA ALA A 10 34.46 -3.57 22.91
C ALA A 10 34.47 -2.95 21.50
N ASP A 11 34.06 -3.75 20.51
CA ASP A 11 34.06 -3.43 19.08
C ASP A 11 32.65 -3.14 18.53
N VAL A 12 32.51 -2.01 17.83
CA VAL A 12 31.26 -1.55 17.22
C VAL A 12 30.82 -2.44 16.07
N ALA A 13 31.76 -2.91 15.25
CA ALA A 13 31.45 -3.74 14.08
C ALA A 13 30.83 -5.07 14.52
N SER A 14 31.47 -5.75 15.47
CA SER A 14 30.94 -6.98 16.07
C SER A 14 29.55 -6.80 16.68
N PHE A 15 29.28 -5.66 17.34
CA PHE A 15 27.94 -5.37 17.87
C PHE A 15 26.90 -5.27 16.75
N ILE A 16 27.18 -4.49 15.70
CA ILE A 16 26.27 -4.30 14.57
C ILE A 16 26.00 -5.63 13.86
N GLU A 17 27.03 -6.42 13.57
CA GLU A 17 26.89 -7.70 12.91
C GLU A 17 26.05 -8.69 13.72
N THR A 18 26.31 -8.76 15.04
CA THR A 18 25.52 -9.61 15.94
C THR A 18 24.07 -9.16 16.00
N PHE A 19 23.84 -7.84 16.16
CA PHE A 19 22.49 -7.27 16.18
C PHE A 19 21.74 -7.56 14.88
N ASN A 20 22.37 -7.36 13.72
CA ASN A 20 21.77 -7.62 12.41
C ASN A 20 21.43 -9.11 12.24
N ALA A 21 22.31 -10.02 12.66
CA ALA A 21 22.08 -11.45 12.56
C ALA A 21 20.93 -11.92 13.47
N ASP A 22 20.89 -11.44 14.71
CA ASP A 22 19.82 -11.76 15.67
C ASP A 22 18.47 -11.19 15.22
N TYR A 23 18.46 -9.94 14.72
CA TYR A 23 17.28 -9.35 14.10
C TYR A 23 16.80 -10.18 12.91
N ALA A 24 17.69 -10.51 11.96
CA ALA A 24 17.32 -11.25 10.76
C ALA A 24 16.70 -12.62 11.11
N LYS A 25 17.20 -13.28 12.15
CA LYS A 25 16.64 -14.54 12.67
C LYS A 25 15.23 -14.35 13.25
N ALA A 26 15.04 -13.35 14.12
CA ALA A 26 13.74 -13.08 14.73
C ALA A 26 12.71 -12.63 13.69
N HIS A 27 13.12 -11.74 12.78
CA HIS A 27 12.30 -11.22 11.68
C HIS A 27 11.88 -12.35 10.75
N LYS A 28 12.82 -13.17 10.26
CA LYS A 28 12.49 -14.26 9.35
C LYS A 28 11.52 -15.26 9.97
N ALA A 29 11.69 -15.61 11.24
CA ALA A 29 10.78 -16.51 11.92
C ALA A 29 9.35 -15.95 12.00
N TYR A 30 9.21 -14.64 12.24
CA TYR A 30 7.92 -13.97 12.21
C TYR A 30 7.32 -13.98 10.79
N GLU A 31 8.10 -13.56 9.79
CA GLU A 31 7.63 -13.43 8.41
C GLU A 31 7.26 -14.79 7.79
N ASP A 32 8.02 -15.85 8.05
CA ASP A 32 7.70 -17.20 7.56
C ASP A 32 6.38 -17.70 8.17
N ASN A 33 6.18 -17.56 9.49
CA ASN A 33 4.91 -17.92 10.14
C ASN A 33 3.74 -17.03 9.70
N PHE A 34 4.01 -15.75 9.43
CA PHE A 34 3.02 -14.81 8.91
C PHE A 34 2.55 -15.27 7.54
N TRP A 35 3.47 -15.55 6.62
CA TRP A 35 3.16 -16.05 5.29
C TRP A 35 2.37 -17.35 5.37
N GLU A 36 2.86 -18.36 6.11
CA GLU A 36 2.21 -19.66 6.25
C GLU A 36 0.77 -19.52 6.75
N THR A 37 0.54 -18.67 7.76
CA THR A 37 -0.79 -18.44 8.33
C THR A 37 -1.69 -17.68 7.36
N LYS A 38 -1.20 -16.63 6.71
CA LYS A 38 -1.98 -15.80 5.78
C LYS A 38 -2.29 -16.54 4.48
N MET A 39 -1.40 -17.38 4.02
CA MET A 39 -1.59 -18.24 2.85
C MET A 39 -2.33 -19.53 3.21
N ASN A 40 -2.64 -19.78 4.47
CA ASN A 40 -3.30 -21.00 4.93
C ASN A 40 -2.58 -22.26 4.43
N LEU A 41 -1.25 -22.29 4.60
CA LEU A 41 -0.39 -23.41 4.20
C LEU A 41 -0.54 -24.60 5.15
N GLU A 42 -0.20 -25.80 4.67
CA GLU A 42 -0.23 -27.00 5.50
C GLU A 42 0.69 -26.85 6.72
N GLY A 43 0.14 -27.09 7.92
CA GLY A 43 0.91 -27.01 9.16
C GLY A 43 1.06 -25.60 9.75
N ASN A 44 0.43 -24.57 9.16
CA ASN A 44 0.43 -23.22 9.73
C ASN A 44 -0.09 -23.21 11.19
N SER A 45 0.38 -22.25 11.99
CA SER A 45 0.03 -22.16 13.40
C SER A 45 -0.09 -20.72 13.87
N VAL A 46 -1.30 -20.34 14.30
CA VAL A 46 -1.57 -19.03 14.93
C VAL A 46 -0.74 -18.85 16.22
N ASP A 47 -0.51 -19.94 16.96
CA ASP A 47 0.32 -19.92 18.16
C ASP A 47 1.80 -19.69 17.81
N ALA A 48 2.30 -20.29 16.72
CA ALA A 48 3.65 -20.07 16.22
C ALA A 48 3.82 -18.62 15.74
N LEU A 49 2.88 -18.10 14.94
CA LEU A 49 2.85 -16.71 14.50
C LEU A 49 2.90 -15.75 15.68
N THR A 50 2.00 -15.94 16.66
CA THR A 50 1.94 -15.12 17.88
C THR A 50 3.25 -15.19 18.66
N SER A 51 3.83 -16.38 18.80
CA SER A 51 5.09 -16.59 19.52
C SER A 51 6.26 -15.90 18.82
N SER A 52 6.38 -16.02 17.50
CA SER A 52 7.43 -15.36 16.71
C SER A 52 7.26 -13.84 16.68
N PHE A 53 6.03 -13.34 16.61
CA PHE A 53 5.74 -11.91 16.69
C PHE A 53 6.18 -11.33 18.05
N ASN A 54 5.79 -12.00 19.15
CA ASN A 54 6.20 -11.59 20.49
C ASN A 54 7.72 -11.65 20.68
N ALA A 55 8.41 -12.60 20.04
CA ALA A 55 9.87 -12.68 20.09
C ALA A 55 10.53 -11.50 19.35
N LEU A 56 9.99 -11.11 18.19
CA LEU A 56 10.46 -9.93 17.46
C LEU A 56 10.21 -8.63 18.25
N GLU A 57 9.00 -8.46 18.81
CA GLU A 57 8.65 -7.32 19.67
C GLU A 57 9.56 -7.26 20.92
N ALA A 58 9.84 -8.39 21.56
CA ALA A 58 10.75 -8.46 22.70
C ALA A 58 12.19 -8.09 22.33
N PHE A 59 12.66 -8.50 21.15
CA PHE A 59 13.99 -8.13 20.63
C PHE A 59 14.08 -6.62 20.38
N LEU A 60 13.10 -6.04 19.69
CA LEU A 60 13.06 -4.60 19.42
C LEU A 60 12.76 -3.76 20.68
N GLY A 61 12.17 -4.39 21.70
CA GLY A 61 11.89 -3.82 23.01
C GLY A 61 13.03 -3.93 24.03
N ASP A 62 14.23 -4.37 23.64
CA ASP A 62 15.35 -4.56 24.57
C ASP A 62 16.04 -3.24 24.96
N GLN A 63 15.83 -2.81 26.20
CA GLN A 63 16.47 -1.63 26.78
C GLN A 63 18.00 -1.75 26.83
N ALA A 64 18.55 -2.95 27.04
CA ALA A 64 20.00 -3.13 27.09
C ALA A 64 20.66 -2.87 25.74
N ALA A 65 20.01 -3.28 24.64
CA ALA A 65 20.45 -2.96 23.29
C ALA A 65 20.44 -1.43 23.04
N LEU A 66 19.37 -0.73 23.47
CA LEU A 66 19.29 0.73 23.34
C LEU A 66 20.40 1.44 24.13
N ASP A 67 20.66 1.00 25.37
CA ASP A 67 21.71 1.58 26.22
C ASP A 67 23.10 1.32 25.62
N ALA A 68 23.34 0.14 25.04
CA ALA A 68 24.59 -0.17 24.35
C ALA A 68 24.80 0.74 23.12
N VAL A 69 23.77 0.92 22.29
CA VAL A 69 23.81 1.81 21.12
C VAL A 69 24.12 3.25 21.53
N ARG A 70 23.44 3.77 22.56
CA ARG A 70 23.71 5.11 23.11
C ARG A 70 25.14 5.22 23.65
N GLY A 71 25.65 4.18 24.30
CA GLY A 71 27.03 4.08 24.77
C GLY A 71 28.05 4.17 23.63
N PHE A 72 27.78 3.53 22.48
CA PHE A 72 28.62 3.68 21.29
C PHE A 72 28.50 5.08 20.68
N LEU A 73 27.28 5.62 20.53
CA LEU A 73 27.07 6.94 19.93
C LEU A 73 27.70 8.09 20.73
N ALA A 74 27.89 7.90 22.05
CA ALA A 74 28.55 8.85 22.95
C ALA A 74 30.09 8.86 22.87
N ARG A 75 30.71 7.88 22.19
CA ARG A 75 32.17 7.88 21.94
C ARG A 75 32.55 9.00 20.97
N ASP A 76 33.83 9.38 20.96
CA ASP A 76 34.35 10.40 20.03
C ASP A 76 34.11 9.96 18.57
N GLU A 77 33.66 10.89 17.72
CA GLU A 77 33.29 10.57 16.34
C GLU A 77 34.47 10.03 15.52
N ARG A 78 35.71 10.32 15.93
CA ARG A 78 36.92 9.80 15.28
C ARG A 78 37.20 8.33 15.61
N GLU A 79 36.55 7.77 16.62
CA GLU A 79 36.72 6.37 17.05
C GLU A 79 35.80 5.40 16.29
N ILE A 80 34.74 5.91 15.65
CA ILE A 80 33.73 5.08 14.99
C ILE A 80 33.57 5.56 13.54
N PRO A 81 33.72 4.67 12.54
CA PRO A 81 33.43 5.02 11.15
C PRO A 81 32.01 5.59 10.98
N GLU A 82 31.85 6.62 10.14
CA GLU A 82 30.53 7.24 9.94
C GLU A 82 29.48 6.24 9.44
N SER A 83 29.87 5.27 8.61
CA SER A 83 28.97 4.18 8.17
C SER A 83 28.39 3.39 9.35
N SER A 84 29.20 3.11 10.37
CA SER A 84 28.74 2.45 11.59
C SER A 84 27.87 3.38 12.45
N ARG A 85 28.18 4.69 12.50
CA ARG A 85 27.33 5.67 13.21
C ARG A 85 25.94 5.79 12.57
N VAL A 86 25.86 5.78 11.24
CA VAL A 86 24.58 5.76 10.49
C VAL A 86 23.75 4.54 10.88
N VAL A 87 24.37 3.35 10.91
CA VAL A 87 23.67 2.13 11.34
C VAL A 87 23.23 2.21 12.81
N LEU A 88 24.10 2.66 13.72
CA LEU A 88 23.76 2.83 15.14
C LEU A 88 22.60 3.81 15.35
N ARG A 89 22.57 4.93 14.63
CA ARG A 89 21.44 5.88 14.67
C ARG A 89 20.15 5.24 14.18
N GLN A 90 20.20 4.41 13.13
CA GLN A 90 19.03 3.69 12.65
C GLN A 90 18.54 2.64 13.66
N ILE A 91 19.46 1.91 14.30
CA ILE A 91 19.11 0.99 15.39
C ILE A 91 18.44 1.78 16.52
N GLU A 92 19.03 2.90 16.97
CA GLU A 92 18.45 3.73 18.02
C GLU A 92 17.05 4.24 17.65
N LYS A 93 16.89 4.75 16.42
CA LYS A 93 15.60 5.24 15.89
C LYS A 93 14.55 4.14 15.90
N THR A 94 14.92 2.94 15.48
CA THR A 94 14.04 1.78 15.45
C THR A 94 13.65 1.34 16.85
N LEU A 95 14.62 1.12 17.75
CA LEU A 95 14.35 0.69 19.13
C LEU A 95 13.45 1.69 19.88
N LYS A 96 13.60 3.00 19.64
CA LYS A 96 12.71 4.04 20.21
C LYS A 96 11.25 3.95 19.77
N CYS A 97 10.94 3.29 18.65
CA CYS A 97 9.56 3.02 18.24
C CYS A 97 8.91 1.90 19.08
N TYR A 98 9.70 1.01 19.68
CA TYR A 98 9.21 -0.15 20.44
C TYR A 98 9.37 0.04 21.95
N ILE A 99 10.41 0.75 22.37
CA ILE A 99 10.77 0.98 23.77
C ILE A 99 10.07 2.24 24.29
N VAL A 100 9.22 2.03 25.28
CA VAL A 100 8.65 3.10 26.11
C VAL A 100 9.41 3.12 27.43
N GLU A 101 10.17 4.16 27.74
CA GLU A 101 11.05 4.15 28.92
C GLU A 101 10.29 4.43 30.24
N SER A 102 9.22 5.24 30.18
CA SER A 102 8.41 5.61 31.35
C SER A 102 7.42 4.51 31.76
N ALA A 103 7.39 4.15 33.05
CA ALA A 103 6.43 3.19 33.60
C ALA A 103 4.97 3.63 33.41
N ASP A 104 4.70 4.92 33.56
CA ASP A 104 3.36 5.48 33.35
C ASP A 104 2.95 5.36 31.87
N ALA A 105 3.87 5.69 30.96
CA ALA A 105 3.61 5.59 29.52
C ALA A 105 3.39 4.13 29.07
N LYS A 106 4.13 3.17 29.66
CA LYS A 106 3.90 1.72 29.44
C LYS A 106 2.48 1.31 29.84
N ALA A 107 2.06 1.69 31.04
CA ALA A 107 0.73 1.34 31.55
C ALA A 107 -0.40 1.92 30.69
N VAL A 108 -0.23 3.15 30.18
CA VAL A 108 -1.19 3.77 29.26
C VAL A 108 -1.23 3.04 27.92
N ARG A 109 -0.08 2.69 27.34
CA ARG A 109 0.00 1.91 26.08
C ARG A 109 -0.67 0.55 26.21
N GLU A 110 -0.36 -0.20 27.28
CA GLU A 110 -0.95 -1.52 27.54
C GLU A 110 -2.47 -1.46 27.68
N LYS A 111 -2.99 -0.41 28.34
CA LYS A 111 -4.43 -0.18 28.45
C LYS A 111 -5.06 0.09 27.07
N ALA A 112 -4.46 0.96 26.25
CA ALA A 112 -4.96 1.26 24.90
C ALA A 112 -5.01 -0.02 24.03
N VAL A 113 -3.94 -0.81 24.02
CA VAL A 113 -3.87 -2.09 23.29
C VAL A 113 -4.92 -3.09 23.80
N GLY A 114 -5.13 -3.18 25.12
CA GLY A 114 -6.16 -4.04 25.69
C GLY A 114 -7.59 -3.67 25.26
N LEU A 115 -7.90 -2.37 25.23
CA LEU A 115 -9.19 -1.86 24.74
C LEU A 115 -9.39 -2.15 23.24
N GLU A 116 -8.35 -1.91 22.44
CA GLU A 116 -8.34 -2.17 21.02
C GLU A 116 -8.58 -3.65 20.70
N ASN A 117 -7.85 -4.56 21.36
CA ASN A 117 -8.01 -6.00 21.18
C ASN A 117 -9.43 -6.47 21.53
N LYS A 118 -10.02 -5.90 22.59
CA LYS A 118 -11.41 -6.19 22.97
C LYS A 118 -12.40 -5.72 21.89
N MET A 119 -12.25 -4.49 21.40
CA MET A 119 -13.11 -3.93 20.35
C MET A 119 -12.99 -4.72 19.05
N ASN A 120 -11.76 -5.02 18.60
CA ASN A 120 -11.52 -5.78 17.38
C ASN A 120 -12.02 -7.23 17.49
N GLY A 121 -11.88 -7.85 18.67
CA GLY A 121 -12.46 -9.16 18.96
C GLY A 121 -13.99 -9.18 18.87
N ALA A 122 -14.68 -8.09 19.22
CA ALA A 122 -16.12 -7.94 19.02
C ALA A 122 -16.46 -7.69 17.54
N ARG A 123 -15.72 -6.79 16.87
CA ARG A 123 -15.90 -6.42 15.46
C ARG A 123 -15.79 -7.63 14.52
N ASN A 124 -14.85 -8.54 14.78
CA ASN A 124 -14.65 -9.73 13.95
C ASN A 124 -15.84 -10.71 13.97
N LYS A 125 -16.78 -10.55 14.92
CA LYS A 125 -18.03 -11.33 15.01
C LYS A 125 -19.22 -10.64 14.35
N LEU A 126 -19.04 -9.42 13.83
CA LEU A 126 -20.10 -8.64 13.22
C LEU A 126 -20.52 -9.27 11.89
N LYS A 127 -21.81 -9.55 11.77
CA LYS A 127 -22.46 -10.15 10.61
C LYS A 127 -23.47 -9.16 10.05
N PRO A 128 -23.05 -8.22 9.19
CA PRO A 128 -23.98 -7.25 8.66
C PRO A 128 -24.98 -7.94 7.73
N THR A 129 -26.21 -7.42 7.72
CA THR A 129 -27.29 -7.95 6.89
C THR A 129 -27.85 -6.84 6.00
N TYR A 130 -28.29 -7.20 4.80
CA TYR A 130 -28.96 -6.28 3.87
C TYR A 130 -30.23 -6.90 3.33
N VAL A 131 -31.12 -6.07 2.78
CA VAL A 131 -32.38 -6.48 2.17
C VAL A 131 -32.21 -6.62 0.65
N GLU A 132 -32.50 -7.82 0.15
CA GLU A 132 -32.51 -8.22 -1.26
C GLU A 132 -33.67 -7.54 -2.03
N ALA A 133 -33.63 -7.63 -3.36
CA ALA A 133 -34.70 -7.09 -4.21
C ALA A 133 -36.06 -7.79 -3.99
N ASN A 134 -36.05 -9.06 -3.59
CA ASN A 134 -37.26 -9.82 -3.24
C ASN A 134 -37.76 -9.55 -1.80
N GLY A 135 -37.08 -8.70 -1.04
CA GLY A 135 -37.41 -8.36 0.35
C GLY A 135 -36.81 -9.30 1.41
N GLU A 136 -36.04 -10.32 1.02
CA GLU A 136 -35.36 -11.21 1.97
C GLU A 136 -34.14 -10.52 2.61
N THR A 137 -33.87 -10.85 3.87
CA THR A 137 -32.68 -10.36 4.60
C THR A 137 -31.55 -11.37 4.48
N THR A 138 -30.41 -10.92 3.94
CA THR A 138 -29.23 -11.75 3.67
C THR A 138 -28.02 -11.28 4.49
N GLU A 139 -27.31 -12.22 5.13
CA GLU A 139 -26.00 -11.97 5.76
C GLU A 139 -24.92 -11.78 4.67
N ALA A 140 -24.05 -10.79 4.82
CA ALA A 140 -22.99 -10.50 3.87
C ALA A 140 -21.69 -10.07 4.56
N THR A 141 -20.57 -10.20 3.85
CA THR A 141 -19.33 -9.53 4.26
C THR A 141 -19.36 -8.06 3.81
N PHE A 142 -18.56 -7.20 4.44
CA PHE A 142 -18.42 -5.80 3.99
C PHE A 142 -17.94 -5.69 2.53
N THR A 143 -17.14 -6.64 2.06
CA THR A 143 -16.72 -6.72 0.65
C THR A 143 -17.91 -6.96 -0.29
N VAL A 144 -18.81 -7.85 0.09
CA VAL A 144 -20.05 -8.11 -0.66
C VAL A 144 -20.96 -6.87 -0.65
N LEU A 145 -21.14 -6.22 0.51
CA LEU A 145 -21.94 -4.98 0.61
C LEU A 145 -21.41 -3.90 -0.34
N ARG A 146 -20.08 -3.64 -0.31
CA ARG A 146 -19.44 -2.67 -1.19
C ARG A 146 -19.61 -3.01 -2.68
N THR A 147 -19.58 -4.30 -3.01
CA THR A 147 -19.82 -4.76 -4.39
C THR A 147 -21.26 -4.48 -4.80
N LYS A 148 -22.24 -4.83 -3.98
CA LYS A 148 -23.67 -4.57 -4.23
C LYS A 148 -23.98 -3.07 -4.35
N ILE A 149 -23.38 -2.21 -3.52
CA ILE A 149 -23.52 -0.73 -3.64
C ILE A 149 -23.09 -0.25 -5.03
N ARG A 150 -22.08 -0.89 -5.64
CA ARG A 150 -21.57 -0.50 -6.96
C ARG A 150 -22.36 -1.10 -8.11
N SER A 151 -22.95 -2.29 -7.97
CA SER A 151 -23.45 -3.06 -9.12
C SER A 151 -24.92 -3.46 -9.08
N ALA A 152 -25.60 -3.38 -7.93
CA ALA A 152 -27.00 -3.78 -7.83
C ALA A 152 -27.90 -2.83 -8.64
N ALA A 153 -28.76 -3.39 -9.51
CA ALA A 153 -29.66 -2.62 -10.35
C ALA A 153 -30.70 -1.82 -9.54
N GLU A 154 -31.25 -2.43 -8.49
CA GLU A 154 -32.27 -1.84 -7.63
C GLU A 154 -31.67 -0.87 -6.60
N GLU A 155 -32.16 0.38 -6.56
CA GLU A 155 -31.71 1.39 -5.59
C GLU A 155 -31.95 0.97 -4.14
N SER A 156 -33.06 0.27 -3.87
CA SER A 156 -33.40 -0.22 -2.54
C SER A 156 -32.33 -1.15 -1.97
N VAL A 157 -31.79 -2.04 -2.80
CA VAL A 157 -30.70 -2.96 -2.42
C VAL A 157 -29.43 -2.19 -2.14
N ARG A 158 -29.07 -1.23 -3.01
CA ARG A 158 -27.88 -0.39 -2.80
C ARG A 158 -27.97 0.40 -1.49
N LYS A 159 -29.12 1.02 -1.23
CA LYS A 159 -29.39 1.76 -0.01
C LYS A 159 -29.29 0.86 1.23
N SER A 160 -29.92 -0.31 1.21
CA SER A 160 -29.84 -1.26 2.33
C SER A 160 -28.40 -1.72 2.60
N CYS A 161 -27.60 -1.97 1.56
CA CYS A 161 -26.18 -2.31 1.72
C CYS A 161 -25.36 -1.16 2.33
N TRP A 162 -25.64 0.08 1.94
CA TRP A 162 -24.98 1.26 2.50
C TRP A 162 -25.39 1.51 3.95
N GLU A 163 -26.66 1.35 4.29
CA GLU A 163 -27.16 1.42 5.68
C GLU A 163 -26.54 0.32 6.55
N ALA A 164 -26.41 -0.90 6.03
CA ALA A 164 -25.69 -1.99 6.69
C ALA A 164 -24.19 -1.69 6.88
N THR A 165 -23.58 -0.94 5.96
CA THR A 165 -22.19 -0.48 6.13
C THR A 165 -22.09 0.59 7.22
N ARG A 166 -23.05 1.52 7.27
CA ARG A 166 -23.17 2.59 8.27
C ARG A 166 -23.26 2.07 9.70
N THR A 167 -23.82 0.88 9.95
CA THR A 167 -23.92 0.31 11.31
C THR A 167 -22.56 0.03 11.94
N THR A 168 -21.46 0.00 11.15
CA THR A 168 -20.09 -0.13 11.67
C THR A 168 -19.77 0.98 12.67
N GLY A 169 -20.16 2.23 12.39
CA GLY A 169 -19.87 3.35 13.27
C GLY A 169 -20.50 3.20 14.66
N PRO A 170 -21.84 3.12 14.76
CA PRO A 170 -22.50 2.86 16.05
C PRO A 170 -21.96 1.63 16.78
N PHE A 171 -21.59 0.58 16.06
CA PHE A 171 -20.97 -0.60 16.65
C PHE A 171 -19.62 -0.26 17.32
N LEU A 172 -18.69 0.38 16.61
CA LEU A 172 -17.38 0.76 17.18
C LEU A 172 -17.55 1.67 18.39
N LEU A 173 -18.41 2.68 18.26
CA LEU A 173 -18.67 3.66 19.31
C LEU A 173 -19.23 3.03 20.59
N ALA A 174 -20.08 2.00 20.45
CA ALA A 174 -20.61 1.24 21.58
C ALA A 174 -19.62 0.21 22.16
N ASN A 175 -18.50 -0.07 21.48
CA ASN A 175 -17.53 -1.10 21.86
C ASN A 175 -16.17 -0.54 22.29
N GLY A 176 -16.13 0.70 22.78
CA GLY A 176 -14.95 1.27 23.44
C GLY A 176 -14.08 2.17 22.57
N PHE A 177 -14.53 2.51 21.36
CA PHE A 177 -13.75 3.38 20.46
C PHE A 177 -13.40 4.75 21.06
N PRO A 178 -14.33 5.48 21.72
CA PRO A 178 -13.99 6.77 22.34
C PRO A 178 -12.87 6.64 23.40
N GLU A 179 -12.92 5.61 24.23
CA GLU A 179 -11.91 5.34 25.26
C GLU A 179 -10.55 4.98 24.65
N ILE A 180 -10.53 4.25 23.52
CA ILE A 180 -9.29 3.96 22.78
C ILE A 180 -8.64 5.27 22.31
N ILE A 181 -9.42 6.20 21.75
CA ILE A 181 -8.91 7.50 21.29
C ILE A 181 -8.34 8.31 22.46
N ALA A 182 -9.04 8.36 23.58
CA ALA A 182 -8.57 9.05 24.79
C ALA A 182 -7.24 8.47 25.30
N GLU A 183 -7.12 7.15 25.42
CA GLU A 183 -5.89 6.51 25.90
C GLU A 183 -4.72 6.64 24.91
N ARG A 184 -4.99 6.60 23.60
CA ARG A 184 -3.96 6.88 22.57
C ARG A 184 -3.42 8.31 22.67
N ASN A 185 -4.31 9.30 22.85
CA ASN A 185 -3.90 10.68 23.06
C ASN A 185 -3.11 10.87 24.35
N ARG A 186 -3.56 10.23 25.43
CA ARG A 186 -2.83 10.24 26.70
C ARG A 186 -1.44 9.63 26.52
N PHE A 187 -1.32 8.51 25.81
CA PHE A 187 -0.04 7.87 25.52
C PHE A 187 0.90 8.83 24.78
N ALA A 188 0.46 9.41 23.68
CA ALA A 188 1.28 10.34 22.90
C ALA A 188 1.76 11.54 23.72
N ARG A 189 0.88 12.12 24.55
CA ARG A 189 1.23 13.23 25.46
C ARG A 189 2.25 12.83 26.52
N THR A 190 2.21 11.59 27.03
CA THR A 190 3.24 11.10 27.97
C THR A 190 4.63 11.00 27.34
N LEU A 191 4.69 10.91 26.00
CA LEU A 191 5.93 10.91 25.23
C LEU A 191 6.34 12.31 24.73
N GLY A 192 5.56 13.35 25.04
CA GLY A 192 5.84 14.73 24.67
C GLY A 192 5.31 15.19 23.31
N TYR A 193 4.47 14.40 22.64
CA TYR A 193 3.77 14.79 21.42
C TYR A 193 2.49 15.57 21.72
N GLU A 194 1.99 16.31 20.74
CA GLU A 194 0.73 17.08 20.85
C GLU A 194 -0.48 16.15 21.07
N ASP A 195 -0.57 15.11 20.22
CA ASP A 195 -1.59 14.09 20.21
C ASP A 195 -1.07 12.82 19.50
N PHE A 196 -1.92 11.81 19.38
CA PHE A 196 -1.54 10.55 18.76
C PHE A 196 -1.23 10.68 17.26
N TYR A 197 -1.86 11.60 16.53
CA TYR A 197 -1.56 11.83 15.13
C TYR A 197 -0.15 12.41 14.95
N ASP A 198 0.24 13.38 15.78
CA ASP A 198 1.59 13.95 15.75
C ASP A 198 2.69 12.93 16.06
N MET A 199 2.44 12.04 17.02
CA MET A 199 3.34 10.92 17.30
C MET A 199 3.53 10.01 16.08
N LYS A 200 2.43 9.54 15.47
CA LYS A 200 2.48 8.59 14.35
C LYS A 200 3.15 9.18 13.12
N VAL A 201 2.80 10.39 12.71
CA VAL A 201 3.43 11.07 11.56
C VAL A 201 4.91 11.29 11.83
N THR A 202 5.28 11.79 13.01
CA THR A 202 6.69 12.09 13.32
C THR A 202 7.56 10.83 13.30
N GLN A 203 7.05 9.72 13.85
CA GLN A 203 7.79 8.46 13.90
C GLN A 203 7.94 7.80 12.52
N ALA A 204 6.89 7.81 11.69
CA ALA A 204 6.92 7.13 10.39
C ALA A 204 7.54 8.01 9.29
N GLU A 205 7.13 9.28 9.19
CA GLU A 205 7.46 10.15 8.06
C GLU A 205 8.66 11.06 8.29
N GLY A 206 9.06 11.27 9.55
CA GLY A 206 10.18 12.15 9.92
C GLY A 206 9.86 13.65 9.88
N PHE A 207 8.61 14.03 9.62
CA PHE A 207 8.07 15.40 9.80
C PHE A 207 6.84 15.39 10.72
N ASN A 208 6.42 16.55 11.22
CA ASN A 208 5.36 16.64 12.24
C ASN A 208 3.94 16.80 11.65
N LYS A 209 2.92 16.70 12.53
CA LYS A 209 1.49 16.88 12.17
C LYS A 209 1.23 18.19 11.45
N LYS A 210 1.85 19.30 11.90
CA LYS A 210 1.68 20.62 11.28
C LYS A 210 2.09 20.59 9.81
N ARG A 211 3.28 20.06 9.49
CA ARG A 211 3.77 19.95 8.12
C ARG A 211 2.88 19.03 7.27
N CYS A 212 2.39 17.94 7.84
CA CYS A 212 1.44 17.04 7.18
C CYS A 212 0.19 17.81 6.73
N PHE A 213 -0.47 18.54 7.64
CA PHE A 213 -1.71 19.25 7.30
C PHE A 213 -1.50 20.51 6.48
N GLU A 214 -0.33 21.17 6.53
CA GLU A 214 0.00 22.23 5.56
C GLU A 214 -0.04 21.72 4.10
N MET A 215 0.45 20.49 3.85
CA MET A 215 0.42 19.90 2.51
C MET A 215 -0.98 19.41 2.13
N LEU A 216 -1.71 18.79 3.06
CA LEU A 216 -3.09 18.34 2.84
C LEU A 216 -4.06 19.51 2.61
N ASP A 217 -3.92 20.61 3.35
CA ASP A 217 -4.74 21.81 3.20
C ASP A 217 -4.54 22.46 1.82
N GLY A 218 -3.30 22.48 1.32
CA GLY A 218 -3.02 22.93 -0.05
C GLY A 218 -3.74 22.07 -1.10
N LEU A 219 -3.68 20.75 -0.95
CA LEU A 219 -4.35 19.80 -1.85
C LEU A 219 -5.88 19.91 -1.77
N GLU A 220 -6.45 20.01 -0.57
CA GLU A 220 -7.89 20.18 -0.33
C GLU A 220 -8.38 21.45 -1.04
N ALA A 221 -7.74 22.59 -0.79
CA ALA A 221 -8.11 23.86 -1.37
C ALA A 221 -8.00 23.86 -2.91
N ALA A 222 -6.94 23.27 -3.46
CA ALA A 222 -6.72 23.20 -4.91
C ALA A 222 -7.71 22.27 -5.63
N THR A 223 -8.27 21.28 -4.94
CA THR A 223 -9.20 20.28 -5.53
C THR A 223 -10.66 20.55 -5.25
N ALA A 224 -11.00 21.43 -4.29
CA ALA A 224 -12.39 21.78 -3.99
C ALA A 224 -13.17 22.33 -5.22
N PRO A 225 -12.60 23.17 -6.10
CA PRO A 225 -13.29 23.59 -7.32
C PRO A 225 -13.56 22.42 -8.28
N LEU A 226 -12.61 21.49 -8.42
CA LEU A 226 -12.75 20.29 -9.26
C LEU A 226 -13.87 19.39 -8.74
N LEU A 227 -13.95 19.18 -7.43
CA LEU A 227 -15.03 18.43 -6.80
C LEU A 227 -16.40 19.04 -7.11
N LYS A 228 -16.52 20.36 -6.96
CA LYS A 228 -17.77 21.07 -7.26
C LYS A 228 -18.19 20.85 -8.72
N THR A 229 -17.27 21.04 -9.67
CA THR A 229 -17.55 20.82 -11.10
C THR A 229 -17.93 19.36 -11.39
N ALA A 230 -17.28 18.38 -10.75
CA ALA A 230 -17.58 16.97 -10.92
C ALA A 230 -18.98 16.61 -10.39
N LEU A 231 -19.38 17.14 -9.22
CA LEU A 231 -20.72 16.95 -8.66
C LEU A 231 -21.81 17.57 -9.55
N GLU A 232 -21.63 18.82 -9.98
CA GLU A 232 -22.57 19.52 -10.86
C GLU A 232 -22.73 18.81 -12.22
N LYS A 233 -21.62 18.31 -12.77
CA LYS A 233 -21.63 17.51 -14.01
C LYS A 233 -22.39 16.19 -13.81
N LEU A 234 -22.10 15.46 -12.74
CA LEU A 234 -22.76 14.18 -12.46
C LEU A 234 -24.27 14.36 -12.26
N GLU A 235 -24.68 15.37 -11.50
CA GLU A 235 -26.09 15.73 -11.32
C GLU A 235 -26.77 16.07 -12.65
N LYS A 236 -26.11 16.85 -13.51
CA LYS A 236 -26.65 17.21 -14.83
C LYS A 236 -26.83 15.99 -15.74
N GLU A 237 -25.92 15.03 -15.68
CA GLU A 237 -25.90 13.86 -16.58
C GLU A 237 -26.73 12.69 -16.08
N LYS A 238 -26.82 12.50 -14.76
CA LYS A 238 -27.43 11.32 -14.13
C LYS A 238 -28.52 11.65 -13.12
N GLY A 239 -28.81 12.93 -12.89
CA GLY A 239 -29.80 13.43 -11.93
C GLY A 239 -29.25 13.53 -10.50
N ALA A 240 -29.95 14.29 -9.65
CA ALA A 240 -29.56 14.50 -8.25
C ALA A 240 -29.48 13.21 -7.43
N ASP A 241 -30.28 12.19 -7.78
CA ASP A 241 -30.25 10.89 -7.12
C ASP A 241 -28.92 10.15 -7.31
N ALA A 242 -28.15 10.45 -8.36
CA ALA A 242 -26.81 9.89 -8.55
C ALA A 242 -25.82 10.36 -7.49
N LEU A 243 -26.07 11.50 -6.83
CA LEU A 243 -25.23 12.05 -5.76
C LEU A 243 -25.50 11.42 -4.39
N LYS A 244 -26.57 10.62 -4.25
CA LYS A 244 -26.82 9.89 -3.00
C LYS A 244 -25.64 8.94 -2.70
N PRO A 245 -25.27 8.74 -1.42
CA PRO A 245 -24.08 7.97 -1.08
C PRO A 245 -24.16 6.49 -1.52
N TRP A 246 -25.36 5.91 -1.61
CA TRP A 246 -25.59 4.57 -2.15
C TRP A 246 -25.71 4.49 -3.68
N ASN A 247 -25.70 5.63 -4.39
CA ASN A 247 -25.82 5.68 -5.85
C ASN A 247 -24.56 6.18 -6.53
N LEU A 248 -23.70 6.96 -5.85
CA LEU A 248 -22.51 7.57 -6.45
C LEU A 248 -21.60 6.54 -7.15
N SER A 249 -21.25 5.46 -6.44
CA SER A 249 -20.41 4.39 -7.01
C SER A 249 -21.09 3.64 -8.16
N TYR A 250 -22.42 3.48 -8.09
CA TYR A 250 -23.20 2.84 -9.15
C TYR A 250 -23.27 3.72 -10.40
N ALA A 251 -23.49 5.02 -10.25
CA ALA A 251 -23.58 5.99 -11.35
C ALA A 251 -22.27 6.10 -12.15
N LEU A 252 -21.14 5.82 -11.50
CA LEU A 252 -19.79 5.79 -12.09
C LEU A 252 -19.36 4.40 -12.55
N SER A 253 -20.14 3.36 -12.21
CA SER A 253 -19.89 2.01 -12.70
C SER A 253 -20.45 1.84 -14.11
N GLY A 254 -19.66 1.28 -15.03
CA GLY A 254 -20.05 1.03 -16.41
C GLY A 254 -19.72 -0.39 -16.85
N GLU A 255 -20.24 -0.79 -18.01
CA GLU A 255 -19.97 -2.12 -18.62
C GLU A 255 -18.51 -2.30 -19.09
N LEU A 256 -17.72 -1.23 -19.05
CA LEU A 256 -16.34 -1.18 -19.55
C LEU A 256 -15.43 -2.30 -18.98
N SER A 257 -15.61 -2.71 -17.72
CA SER A 257 -14.81 -3.80 -17.15
C SER A 257 -15.00 -5.11 -17.92
N ARG A 258 -16.22 -5.39 -18.42
CA ARG A 258 -16.50 -6.57 -19.25
C ARG A 258 -15.86 -6.45 -20.62
N ASP A 259 -15.90 -5.26 -21.21
CA ASP A 259 -15.36 -5.00 -22.56
C ASP A 259 -13.82 -5.02 -22.59
N LEU A 260 -13.18 -4.64 -21.47
CA LEU A 260 -11.72 -4.67 -21.32
C LEU A 260 -11.18 -6.05 -20.93
N ASP A 261 -11.98 -6.87 -20.23
CA ASP A 261 -11.55 -8.18 -19.69
C ASP A 261 -10.80 -9.08 -20.68
N PRO A 262 -11.21 -9.22 -21.96
CA PRO A 262 -10.50 -10.05 -22.92
C PRO A 262 -9.02 -9.68 -23.14
N TYR A 263 -8.63 -8.42 -22.85
CA TYR A 263 -7.27 -7.90 -23.05
C TYR A 263 -6.37 -8.01 -21.81
N PHE A 264 -6.89 -8.60 -20.74
CA PHE A 264 -6.15 -8.88 -19.50
C PHE A 264 -6.20 -10.38 -19.13
N PRO A 265 -5.81 -11.30 -20.03
CA PRO A 265 -5.73 -12.72 -19.71
C PRO A 265 -4.72 -12.95 -18.58
N PHE A 266 -5.22 -13.35 -17.41
CA PHE A 266 -4.41 -13.48 -16.20
C PHE A 266 -3.25 -14.48 -16.36
N GLU A 267 -3.44 -15.53 -17.16
CA GLU A 267 -2.39 -16.51 -17.45
C GLU A 267 -1.14 -15.92 -18.12
N ASN A 268 -1.24 -14.71 -18.68
CA ASN A 268 -0.12 -13.96 -19.26
C ASN A 268 0.45 -12.89 -18.30
N ALA A 269 -0.23 -12.59 -17.19
CA ALA A 269 0.11 -11.47 -16.32
C ALA A 269 1.56 -11.51 -15.78
N PRO A 270 2.11 -12.66 -15.32
CA PRO A 270 3.51 -12.73 -14.90
C PRO A 270 4.52 -12.35 -15.98
N GLU A 271 4.30 -12.78 -17.22
CA GLU A 271 5.19 -12.43 -18.32
C GLU A 271 5.09 -10.93 -18.65
N VAL A 272 3.88 -10.38 -18.69
CA VAL A 272 3.63 -8.96 -18.96
C VAL A 272 4.27 -8.06 -17.89
N TRP A 273 4.13 -8.42 -16.61
CA TRP A 273 4.79 -7.75 -15.49
C TRP A 273 6.32 -7.77 -15.66
N GLY A 274 6.89 -8.95 -15.83
CA GLY A 274 8.34 -9.08 -15.90
C GLY A 274 8.94 -8.36 -17.11
N ARG A 275 8.24 -8.37 -18.24
CA ARG A 275 8.62 -7.65 -19.47
C ARG A 275 8.58 -6.14 -19.28
N SER A 276 7.52 -5.63 -18.63
CA SER A 276 7.38 -4.19 -18.33
C SER A 276 8.52 -3.69 -17.44
N PHE A 277 8.84 -4.45 -16.39
CA PHE A 277 9.88 -4.06 -15.42
C PHE A 277 11.28 -4.16 -16.04
N ALA A 278 11.58 -5.24 -16.76
CA ALA A 278 12.87 -5.41 -17.43
C ALA A 278 13.12 -4.30 -18.47
N ALA A 279 12.08 -3.90 -19.22
CA ALA A 279 12.18 -2.82 -20.20
C ALA A 279 12.50 -1.46 -19.57
N MET A 280 12.09 -1.22 -18.33
CA MET A 280 12.41 -0.02 -17.57
C MET A 280 13.77 -0.08 -16.86
N GLY A 281 14.52 -1.17 -17.00
CA GLY A 281 15.81 -1.37 -16.33
C GLY A 281 15.69 -1.66 -14.83
N ILE A 282 14.56 -2.25 -14.40
CA ILE A 282 14.34 -2.66 -13.01
C ILE A 282 14.89 -4.07 -12.81
N ALA A 283 15.61 -4.27 -11.70
CA ALA A 283 16.14 -5.57 -11.29
C ALA A 283 15.97 -5.77 -9.77
N TYR A 284 15.96 -7.02 -9.32
CA TYR A 284 15.79 -7.42 -7.92
C TYR A 284 17.08 -8.01 -7.32
N ARG A 285 18.26 -7.82 -7.92
CA ARG A 285 19.57 -8.02 -7.26
C ARG A 285 19.77 -9.36 -6.53
N GLY A 286 19.33 -10.45 -7.16
CA GLY A 286 19.46 -11.82 -6.67
C GLY A 286 18.35 -12.26 -5.72
N THR A 287 17.30 -11.45 -5.53
CA THR A 287 16.18 -11.81 -4.65
C THR A 287 15.55 -13.13 -5.05
N LYS A 288 15.31 -13.98 -4.04
CA LYS A 288 14.44 -15.14 -4.18
C LYS A 288 13.00 -14.71 -3.90
N MET A 289 12.11 -14.99 -4.83
CA MET A 289 10.74 -14.47 -4.81
C MET A 289 9.71 -15.59 -4.87
N ARG A 290 8.80 -15.68 -3.89
CA ARG A 290 7.63 -16.58 -3.99
C ARG A 290 6.38 -15.82 -4.41
N LEU A 291 5.67 -16.35 -5.40
CA LEU A 291 4.55 -15.73 -6.06
C LEU A 291 3.29 -16.60 -5.91
N ASP A 292 2.39 -16.22 -5.01
CA ASP A 292 1.10 -16.91 -4.79
C ASP A 292 -0.05 -16.05 -5.33
N LEU A 293 -0.42 -16.25 -6.60
CA LEU A 293 -1.19 -15.23 -7.35
C LEU A 293 -2.69 -15.55 -7.52
N CYS A 294 -3.12 -16.81 -7.33
CA CYS A 294 -4.53 -17.19 -7.49
C CYS A 294 -5.28 -17.22 -6.15
N ASP A 295 -6.56 -16.89 -6.15
CA ASP A 295 -7.43 -17.00 -4.98
C ASP A 295 -7.65 -18.48 -4.57
N ARG A 296 -7.87 -18.71 -3.28
CA ARG A 296 -8.28 -20.02 -2.73
C ARG A 296 -8.94 -19.88 -1.36
N ALA A 297 -9.68 -20.90 -0.97
CA ALA A 297 -10.28 -20.97 0.36
C ALA A 297 -9.22 -20.84 1.47
N GLY A 298 -9.48 -19.96 2.44
CA GLY A 298 -8.63 -19.72 3.60
C GLY A 298 -7.45 -18.76 3.37
N LYS A 299 -7.10 -18.45 2.12
CA LYS A 299 -6.09 -17.44 1.80
C LYS A 299 -6.55 -16.05 2.25
N TYR A 300 -5.60 -15.24 2.70
CA TYR A 300 -5.84 -13.86 3.11
C TYR A 300 -6.42 -13.04 1.94
N PRO A 301 -7.58 -12.37 2.12
CA PRO A 301 -8.34 -11.80 1.02
C PRO A 301 -7.86 -10.38 0.63
N ASN A 302 -6.54 -10.15 0.54
CA ASN A 302 -5.93 -8.95 -0.06
C ASN A 302 -4.56 -9.30 -0.68
N GLY A 303 -4.12 -8.49 -1.66
CA GLY A 303 -2.72 -8.48 -2.10
C GLY A 303 -1.81 -7.84 -1.06
N PHE A 304 -0.58 -8.33 -0.98
CA PHE A 304 0.51 -7.74 -0.19
C PHE A 304 1.86 -8.32 -0.62
N CYS A 305 2.93 -7.59 -0.33
CA CYS A 305 4.32 -7.99 -0.44
C CYS A 305 4.97 -7.93 0.94
N HIS A 306 5.82 -8.91 1.25
CA HIS A 306 6.61 -8.89 2.48
C HIS A 306 7.98 -9.55 2.28
N TRP A 307 8.94 -9.27 3.17
CA TRP A 307 10.35 -9.62 2.99
C TRP A 307 10.93 -10.47 4.12
N PRO A 308 10.76 -11.81 4.10
CA PRO A 308 11.33 -12.68 5.15
C PRO A 308 12.81 -12.44 5.43
N VAL A 309 13.58 -12.08 4.40
CA VAL A 309 14.96 -11.63 4.55
C VAL A 309 15.09 -10.24 3.95
N ALA A 310 15.28 -9.24 4.80
CA ALA A 310 15.56 -7.87 4.39
C ALA A 310 17.01 -7.75 3.87
N PRO A 311 17.23 -7.10 2.72
CA PRO A 311 18.57 -6.96 2.16
C PRO A 311 19.38 -5.92 2.91
N HIS A 312 20.70 -6.09 2.90
CA HIS A 312 21.64 -5.11 3.45
C HIS A 312 23.05 -5.38 2.96
N ARG A 313 23.93 -4.38 3.15
CA ARG A 313 25.37 -4.53 2.95
C ARG A 313 26.05 -4.79 4.30
N GLY A 314 26.77 -5.90 4.42
CA GLY A 314 27.58 -6.23 5.59
C GLY A 314 28.72 -5.23 5.81
N ALA A 315 29.30 -5.21 7.01
CA ALA A 315 30.41 -4.31 7.34
C ALA A 315 31.67 -4.59 6.50
N ASP A 316 31.82 -5.82 6.03
CA ASP A 316 32.86 -6.28 5.09
C ASP A 316 32.58 -5.92 3.62
N GLY A 317 31.43 -5.31 3.34
CA GLY A 317 30.96 -4.95 2.00
C GLY A 317 30.14 -6.03 1.29
N THR A 318 29.96 -7.20 1.90
CA THR A 318 29.17 -8.32 1.34
C THR A 318 27.72 -7.91 1.13
N TRP A 319 27.16 -8.25 -0.03
CA TRP A 319 25.75 -8.04 -0.33
C TRP A 319 24.92 -9.23 0.17
N HIS A 320 23.96 -8.96 1.05
CA HIS A 320 22.96 -9.92 1.49
C HIS A 320 21.68 -9.68 0.69
N SER A 321 21.41 -10.53 -0.30
CA SER A 321 20.19 -10.46 -1.11
C SER A 321 18.94 -10.79 -0.30
N SER A 322 17.79 -10.24 -0.69
CA SER A 322 16.53 -10.46 0.02
C SER A 322 15.83 -11.78 -0.35
N GLU A 323 14.89 -12.17 0.51
CA GLU A 323 13.78 -13.04 0.16
C GLU A 323 12.52 -12.18 0.19
N ALA A 324 11.70 -12.24 -0.86
CA ALA A 324 10.42 -11.56 -0.94
C ALA A 324 9.32 -12.57 -1.24
N ASN A 325 8.14 -12.42 -0.64
CA ASN A 325 6.96 -13.10 -1.14
C ASN A 325 5.90 -12.04 -1.41
N PHE A 326 5.10 -12.23 -2.46
CA PHE A 326 3.91 -11.42 -2.61
C PHE A 326 2.78 -12.21 -3.24
N THR A 327 1.57 -11.69 -3.04
CA THR A 327 0.34 -12.38 -3.37
C THR A 327 -0.66 -11.48 -4.09
N SER A 328 -1.52 -12.09 -4.90
CA SER A 328 -2.73 -11.49 -5.45
C SER A 328 -3.90 -12.48 -5.37
N LEU A 329 -5.09 -12.06 -5.81
CA LEU A 329 -6.34 -12.81 -5.67
C LEU A 329 -6.99 -13.10 -7.03
N ALA A 330 -6.19 -13.54 -8.00
CA ALA A 330 -6.73 -13.82 -9.32
C ALA A 330 -7.73 -14.98 -9.25
N THR A 331 -8.90 -14.78 -9.85
CA THR A 331 -9.83 -15.83 -10.23
C THR A 331 -9.85 -15.80 -11.77
N PRO A 332 -8.98 -16.57 -12.44
CA PRO A 332 -8.62 -16.37 -13.84
C PRO A 332 -9.77 -16.36 -14.86
N ASP A 333 -10.92 -16.94 -14.53
CA ASP A 333 -12.09 -17.00 -15.40
C ASP A 333 -13.24 -16.06 -15.01
N GLU A 334 -13.02 -15.19 -14.01
CA GLU A 334 -13.98 -14.16 -13.59
C GLU A 334 -13.69 -12.82 -14.24
N VAL A 335 -14.75 -12.17 -14.74
CA VAL A 335 -14.66 -10.91 -15.47
C VAL A 335 -14.04 -9.80 -14.60
N GLY A 336 -12.99 -9.16 -15.13
CA GLY A 336 -12.25 -8.07 -14.48
C GLY A 336 -11.17 -8.55 -13.51
N SER A 337 -11.12 -9.86 -13.20
CA SER A 337 -10.14 -10.40 -12.27
C SER A 337 -8.71 -10.29 -12.81
N GLY A 338 -8.50 -10.59 -14.09
CA GLY A 338 -7.18 -10.52 -14.70
C GLY A 338 -6.57 -9.12 -14.68
N ASN A 339 -7.36 -8.09 -14.97
CA ASN A 339 -6.90 -6.69 -14.87
C ASN A 339 -6.54 -6.33 -13.43
N THR A 340 -7.44 -6.63 -12.48
CA THR A 340 -7.21 -6.32 -11.05
C THR A 340 -5.96 -7.03 -10.53
N ALA A 341 -5.80 -8.32 -10.82
CA ALA A 341 -4.67 -9.12 -10.38
C ALA A 341 -3.35 -8.70 -11.06
N LEU A 342 -3.37 -8.27 -12.32
CA LEU A 342 -2.19 -7.71 -12.99
C LEU A 342 -1.79 -6.36 -12.38
N THR A 343 -2.74 -5.46 -12.12
CA THR A 343 -2.43 -4.20 -11.44
C THR A 343 -1.86 -4.44 -10.04
N THR A 344 -2.43 -5.38 -9.27
CA THR A 344 -1.84 -5.82 -7.99
C THR A 344 -0.43 -6.38 -8.19
N LEU A 345 -0.21 -7.23 -9.19
CA LEU A 345 1.12 -7.77 -9.50
C LEU A 345 2.15 -6.67 -9.81
N MET A 346 1.75 -5.62 -10.53
CA MET A 346 2.61 -4.45 -10.80
C MET A 346 2.90 -3.66 -9.53
N HIS A 347 1.90 -3.49 -8.65
CA HIS A 347 2.02 -2.82 -7.37
C HIS A 347 2.99 -3.56 -6.44
N GLU A 348 2.71 -4.84 -6.16
CA GLU A 348 3.52 -5.67 -5.27
C GLU A 348 4.92 -5.93 -5.84
N GLY A 349 5.01 -6.10 -7.16
CA GLY A 349 6.30 -6.18 -7.86
C GLY A 349 7.12 -4.90 -7.70
N GLY A 350 6.48 -3.74 -7.56
CA GLY A 350 7.10 -2.46 -7.27
C GLY A 350 7.61 -2.33 -5.84
N HIS A 351 6.83 -2.80 -4.86
CA HIS A 351 7.31 -2.95 -3.48
C HIS A 351 8.53 -3.87 -3.42
N ALA A 352 8.45 -5.05 -4.04
CA ALA A 352 9.56 -6.00 -4.08
C ALA A 352 10.80 -5.40 -4.75
N ALA A 353 10.64 -4.59 -5.80
CA ALA A 353 11.75 -3.94 -6.49
C ALA A 353 12.40 -2.89 -5.60
N HIS A 354 11.60 -2.03 -4.96
CA HIS A 354 12.10 -1.04 -4.02
C HIS A 354 12.92 -1.69 -2.91
N PHE A 355 12.35 -2.64 -2.18
CA PHE A 355 13.01 -3.22 -1.01
C PHE A 355 14.22 -4.07 -1.37
N ALA A 356 14.18 -4.83 -2.47
CA ALA A 356 15.33 -5.61 -2.96
C ALA A 356 16.58 -4.75 -3.27
N ASN A 357 16.41 -3.44 -3.41
CA ASN A 357 17.44 -2.51 -3.83
C ASN A 357 17.96 -1.59 -2.71
N ILE A 358 17.49 -1.73 -1.46
CA ILE A 358 18.00 -0.97 -0.32
C ILE A 358 19.43 -1.43 0.03
N GLU A 359 20.39 -0.49 0.08
CA GLU A 359 21.84 -0.78 0.16
C GLU A 359 22.49 -0.49 1.51
N GLN A 360 21.69 -0.19 2.53
CA GLN A 360 22.21 0.29 3.81
C GLN A 360 22.88 -0.82 4.65
N GLY A 361 23.61 -0.40 5.69
CA GLY A 361 24.45 -1.29 6.52
C GLY A 361 23.69 -2.20 7.52
N SER A 362 22.37 -2.29 7.42
CA SER A 362 21.54 -3.10 8.32
C SER A 362 20.20 -3.44 7.66
N PRO A 363 19.62 -4.63 7.95
CA PRO A 363 18.27 -4.97 7.51
C PRO A 363 17.19 -4.02 8.06
N LEU A 364 17.46 -3.27 9.13
CA LEU A 364 16.51 -2.30 9.71
C LEU A 364 16.17 -1.12 8.78
N PHE A 365 16.97 -0.88 7.74
CA PHE A 365 16.63 0.13 6.74
C PHE A 365 15.59 -0.36 5.73
N ALA A 366 15.36 -1.68 5.67
CA ALA A 366 14.51 -2.37 4.70
C ALA A 366 13.42 -3.20 5.39
N GLN A 367 12.83 -2.65 6.46
CA GLN A 367 11.71 -3.24 7.19
C GLN A 367 10.46 -2.36 7.08
N GLU A 368 9.28 -2.96 7.18
CA GLU A 368 7.97 -2.36 6.84
C GLU A 368 7.42 -1.36 7.84
N ARG A 369 7.88 -1.39 9.09
CA ARG A 369 7.28 -0.64 10.20
C ARG A 369 7.99 0.69 10.42
N ALA A 370 7.46 1.54 11.30
CA ALA A 370 8.18 2.73 11.73
C ALA A 370 9.59 2.33 12.21
N PRO A 371 10.64 3.05 11.79
CA PRO A 371 10.62 4.39 11.21
C PRO A 371 10.68 4.45 9.68
N PHE A 372 10.15 3.46 8.97
CA PHE A 372 9.97 3.50 7.52
C PHE A 372 8.77 4.38 7.15
N SER A 373 8.97 5.28 6.18
CA SER A 373 7.91 6.18 5.70
C SER A 373 6.90 5.41 4.86
N VAL A 374 5.63 5.52 5.24
CA VAL A 374 4.50 4.98 4.49
C VAL A 374 4.48 5.57 3.09
N SER A 375 4.59 6.89 3.03
CA SER A 375 4.59 7.64 1.77
C SER A 375 5.68 7.12 0.82
N LEU A 376 6.88 6.85 1.34
CA LEU A 376 7.99 6.31 0.57
C LEU A 376 7.75 4.86 0.11
N ALA A 377 7.23 4.01 1.00
CA ALA A 377 6.95 2.61 0.70
C ALA A 377 5.97 2.49 -0.47
N GLU A 378 4.92 3.30 -0.46
CA GLU A 378 3.82 3.32 -1.44
C GLU A 378 4.16 4.05 -2.75
N THR A 379 5.03 5.08 -2.72
CA THR A 379 5.33 5.89 -3.92
C THR A 379 5.78 5.03 -5.11
N GLN A 380 6.58 3.98 -4.85
CA GLN A 380 7.20 3.19 -5.92
C GLN A 380 6.24 2.16 -6.49
N SER A 381 5.47 1.48 -5.63
CA SER A 381 4.44 0.52 -6.04
C SER A 381 3.33 1.23 -6.82
N MET A 382 2.86 2.37 -6.31
CA MET A 382 1.84 3.21 -6.97
C MET A 382 2.36 3.87 -8.26
N PHE A 383 3.65 4.21 -8.34
CA PHE A 383 4.22 4.67 -9.61
C PHE A 383 4.15 3.57 -10.68
N LEU A 384 4.49 2.33 -10.31
CA LEU A 384 4.58 1.21 -11.24
C LEU A 384 3.21 0.64 -11.62
N ASP A 385 2.25 0.60 -10.70
CA ASP A 385 0.88 0.17 -11.01
C ASP A 385 0.11 1.20 -11.85
N SER A 386 0.43 2.50 -11.71
CA SER A 386 -0.19 3.57 -12.49
C SER A 386 0.00 3.39 -13.99
N LEU A 387 1.08 2.71 -14.39
CA LEU A 387 1.35 2.36 -15.79
C LEU A 387 0.19 1.56 -16.41
N CYS A 388 -0.53 0.74 -15.64
CA CYS A 388 -1.68 -0.01 -16.14
C CYS A 388 -2.82 0.89 -16.65
N GLY A 389 -2.85 2.17 -16.24
CA GLY A 389 -3.81 3.17 -16.71
C GLY A 389 -3.35 3.96 -17.95
N ASP A 390 -2.06 3.94 -18.29
CA ASP A 390 -1.48 4.76 -19.36
C ASP A 390 -1.85 4.20 -20.74
N ALA A 391 -2.33 5.03 -21.68
CA ALA A 391 -2.64 4.53 -23.02
C ALA A 391 -1.40 4.03 -23.77
N ALA A 392 -0.20 4.53 -23.44
CA ALA A 392 1.06 3.96 -23.90
C ALA A 392 1.24 2.49 -23.45
N TRP A 393 1.00 2.19 -22.17
CA TRP A 393 1.16 0.84 -21.65
C TRP A 393 0.03 -0.07 -22.15
N LEU A 394 -1.22 0.40 -22.11
CA LEU A 394 -2.38 -0.33 -22.63
C LEU A 394 -2.22 -0.65 -24.12
N GLY A 395 -1.81 0.35 -24.91
CA GLY A 395 -1.53 0.20 -26.33
C GLY A 395 -0.41 -0.79 -26.61
N ARG A 396 0.53 -1.00 -25.68
CA ARG A 396 1.65 -1.94 -25.84
C ARG A 396 1.39 -3.33 -25.29
N TYR A 397 0.81 -3.45 -24.10
CA TYR A 397 0.80 -4.67 -23.30
C TYR A 397 -0.59 -5.26 -23.04
N ALA A 398 -1.67 -4.47 -23.09
CA ALA A 398 -3.02 -5.01 -23.02
C ALA A 398 -3.36 -5.70 -24.34
N ARG A 399 -3.40 -7.04 -24.30
CA ARG A 399 -3.48 -7.91 -25.47
C ARG A 399 -4.45 -9.04 -25.20
N ASP A 400 -5.31 -9.31 -26.17
CA ASP A 400 -6.16 -10.49 -26.09
C ASP A 400 -5.37 -11.79 -26.33
N ARG A 401 -6.05 -12.93 -26.21
CA ARG A 401 -5.44 -14.25 -26.42
C ARG A 401 -4.94 -14.49 -27.86
N SER A 402 -5.39 -13.69 -28.83
CA SER A 402 -4.89 -13.70 -30.22
C SER A 402 -3.66 -12.79 -30.42
N GLY A 403 -3.33 -11.97 -29.42
CA GLY A 403 -2.25 -10.98 -29.48
C GLY A 403 -2.70 -9.63 -30.07
N ALA A 404 -3.99 -9.37 -30.21
CA ALA A 404 -4.50 -8.08 -30.69
C ALA A 404 -4.52 -7.04 -29.55
N PRO A 405 -4.15 -5.77 -29.83
CA PRO A 405 -4.22 -4.68 -28.85
C PRO A 405 -5.65 -4.37 -28.44
N VAL A 406 -5.82 -3.89 -27.21
CA VAL A 406 -7.07 -3.26 -26.78
C VAL A 406 -7.46 -2.13 -27.75
N PRO A 407 -8.70 -2.09 -28.28
CA PRO A 407 -9.12 -1.05 -29.20
C PRO A 407 -9.14 0.33 -28.56
N TRP A 408 -8.62 1.33 -29.28
CA TRP A 408 -8.68 2.74 -28.86
C TRP A 408 -10.07 3.19 -28.43
N ALA A 409 -11.14 2.74 -29.10
CA ALA A 409 -12.50 3.13 -28.78
C ALA A 409 -12.91 2.78 -27.33
N LEU A 410 -12.35 1.72 -26.75
CA LEU A 410 -12.58 1.36 -25.34
C LEU A 410 -11.85 2.31 -24.38
N LEU A 411 -10.61 2.69 -24.73
CA LEU A 411 -9.81 3.64 -23.96
C LEU A 411 -10.43 5.04 -23.99
N GLU A 412 -10.86 5.49 -25.17
CA GLU A 412 -11.58 6.75 -25.35
C GLU A 412 -12.86 6.79 -24.50
N ARG A 413 -13.63 5.70 -24.49
CA ARG A 413 -14.82 5.57 -23.64
C ARG A 413 -14.44 5.61 -22.15
N SER A 414 -13.41 4.88 -21.74
CA SER A 414 -12.89 4.90 -20.36
C SER A 414 -12.56 6.32 -19.88
N ILE A 415 -11.81 7.07 -20.69
CA ILE A 415 -11.40 8.44 -20.38
C ILE A 415 -12.62 9.34 -20.24
N LYS A 416 -13.58 9.28 -21.17
CA LYS A 416 -14.81 10.08 -21.12
C LYS A 416 -15.67 9.78 -19.89
N GLU A 417 -15.76 8.51 -19.49
CA GLU A 417 -16.61 8.05 -18.39
C GLU A 417 -15.98 8.26 -17.01
N LYS A 418 -14.64 8.27 -16.89
CA LYS A 418 -13.94 8.29 -15.60
C LYS A 418 -13.23 9.59 -15.28
N HIS A 419 -12.49 10.16 -16.24
CA HIS A 419 -11.59 11.29 -16.00
C HIS A 419 -12.28 12.49 -15.33
N PRO A 420 -13.51 12.90 -15.74
CA PRO A 420 -14.20 14.03 -15.09
C PRO A 420 -14.54 13.83 -13.60
N TYR A 421 -14.40 12.61 -13.08
CA TYR A 421 -14.82 12.21 -11.74
C TYR A 421 -13.67 11.68 -10.87
N GLU A 422 -12.43 11.69 -11.36
CA GLU A 422 -11.24 11.21 -10.62
C GLU A 422 -11.08 11.89 -9.25
N VAL A 423 -11.47 13.16 -9.16
CA VAL A 423 -11.45 13.94 -7.91
C VAL A 423 -12.25 13.27 -6.79
N PHE A 424 -13.28 12.46 -7.06
CA PHE A 424 -14.02 11.77 -6.00
C PHE A 424 -13.16 10.78 -5.22
N ALA A 425 -12.27 10.04 -5.90
CA ALA A 425 -11.37 9.11 -5.23
C ALA A 425 -10.38 9.86 -4.33
N LEU A 426 -9.80 10.96 -4.82
CA LEU A 426 -8.93 11.84 -4.05
C LEU A 426 -9.63 12.39 -2.81
N ARG A 427 -10.85 12.93 -2.97
CA ARG A 427 -11.60 13.53 -1.85
C ARG A 427 -12.01 12.49 -0.81
N GLY A 428 -12.34 11.27 -1.25
CA GLY A 428 -12.50 10.13 -0.35
C GLY A 428 -11.21 9.78 0.39
N MET A 429 -10.06 9.87 -0.28
CA MET A 429 -8.76 9.56 0.32
C MET A 429 -8.36 10.57 1.40
N ILE A 430 -8.46 11.87 1.12
CA ILE A 430 -8.08 12.93 2.10
C ILE A 430 -9.09 13.07 3.24
N ALA A 431 -10.35 12.63 3.08
CA ALA A 431 -11.34 12.70 4.16
C ALA A 431 -10.93 11.87 5.40
N VAL A 432 -10.19 10.78 5.20
CA VAL A 432 -9.71 9.91 6.30
C VAL A 432 -8.75 10.65 7.24
N PRO A 433 -7.62 11.22 6.78
CA PRO A 433 -6.72 11.97 7.66
C PRO A 433 -7.38 13.21 8.27
N TYR A 434 -8.31 13.89 7.58
CA TYR A 434 -9.07 14.99 8.18
C TYR A 434 -9.98 14.54 9.33
N PHE A 435 -10.60 13.37 9.19
CA PHE A 435 -11.41 12.79 10.26
C PHE A 435 -10.55 12.35 11.44
N GLU A 436 -9.44 11.66 11.21
CA GLU A 436 -8.53 11.29 12.30
C GLU A 436 -7.95 12.53 13.00
N LYS A 437 -7.59 13.60 12.26
CA LYS A 437 -7.18 14.87 12.86
C LYS A 437 -8.25 15.43 13.79
N ALA A 438 -9.48 15.56 13.28
CA ALA A 438 -10.59 16.10 14.06
C ALA A 438 -10.92 15.23 15.29
N LEU A 439 -10.76 13.92 15.16
CA LEU A 439 -10.95 12.95 16.24
C LEU A 439 -9.89 13.08 17.33
N TYR A 440 -8.61 13.20 16.97
CA TYR A 440 -7.51 13.30 17.93
C TYR A 440 -7.32 14.71 18.52
N GLU A 441 -7.81 15.75 17.85
CA GLU A 441 -7.85 17.12 18.40
C GLU A 441 -9.08 17.39 19.27
N MET A 442 -10.06 16.48 19.31
CA MET A 442 -11.25 16.61 20.14
C MET A 442 -10.87 16.62 21.63
N PRO A 443 -11.38 17.58 22.44
CA PRO A 443 -11.23 17.54 23.90
C PRO A 443 -11.74 16.23 24.47
N GLU A 444 -11.10 15.74 25.54
CA GLU A 444 -11.41 14.41 26.09
C GLU A 444 -12.85 14.34 26.62
N GLU A 445 -13.34 15.43 27.22
CA GLU A 445 -14.72 15.58 27.68
C GLU A 445 -15.76 15.51 26.55
N ASP A 446 -15.34 15.79 25.31
CA ASP A 446 -16.19 15.81 24.13
C ASP A 446 -16.13 14.50 23.34
N LEU A 447 -15.23 13.55 23.68
CA LEU A 447 -15.10 12.22 23.06
C LEU A 447 -16.30 11.31 23.42
N THR A 448 -17.48 11.69 22.94
CA THR A 448 -18.72 10.93 23.07
C THR A 448 -19.07 10.26 21.75
N ALA A 449 -19.85 9.17 21.81
CA ALA A 449 -20.33 8.48 20.62
C ALA A 449 -21.06 9.42 19.65
N GLU A 450 -21.90 10.31 20.17
CA GLU A 450 -22.65 11.28 19.39
C GLU A 450 -21.74 12.28 18.68
N ASN A 451 -20.77 12.85 19.41
CA ASN A 451 -19.85 13.83 18.83
C ASN A 451 -18.93 13.21 17.76
N ILE A 452 -18.43 11.99 17.98
CA ILE A 452 -17.58 11.32 16.99
C ILE A 452 -18.39 10.99 15.73
N ALA A 453 -19.62 10.49 15.87
CA ALA A 453 -20.50 10.23 14.74
C ALA A 453 -20.82 11.52 13.95
N ARG A 454 -21.13 12.61 14.67
CA ARG A 454 -21.38 13.92 14.06
C ARG A 454 -20.15 14.44 13.31
N VAL A 455 -18.96 14.38 13.91
CA VAL A 455 -17.71 14.83 13.26
C VAL A 455 -17.40 14.01 12.01
N ALA A 456 -17.66 12.71 12.02
CA ALA A 456 -17.51 11.89 10.82
C ALA A 456 -18.40 12.41 9.68
N ASP A 457 -19.70 12.60 9.91
CA ASP A 457 -20.62 13.15 8.89
C ASP A 457 -20.22 14.58 8.47
N GLU A 458 -19.78 15.45 9.39
CA GLU A 458 -19.32 16.81 9.08
C GLU A 458 -18.09 16.81 8.15
N ILE A 459 -17.13 15.91 8.39
CA ILE A 459 -15.96 15.77 7.53
C ILE A 459 -16.35 15.18 6.17
N GLU A 460 -17.25 14.20 6.11
CA GLU A 460 -17.81 13.69 4.85
C GLU A 460 -18.42 14.85 4.04
N HIS A 461 -19.32 15.63 4.65
CA HIS A 461 -19.94 16.77 3.98
C HIS A 461 -18.93 17.84 3.53
N LYS A 462 -18.01 18.23 4.40
CA LYS A 462 -17.02 19.28 4.11
C LYS A 462 -16.07 18.85 3.00
N ILE A 463 -15.57 17.61 3.06
CA ILE A 463 -14.52 17.15 2.16
C ILE A 463 -15.09 16.53 0.89
N GLN A 464 -16.16 15.75 0.94
CA GLN A 464 -16.69 15.03 -0.22
C GLN A 464 -17.91 15.70 -0.87
N GLY A 465 -18.43 16.79 -0.27
CA GLY A 465 -19.61 17.51 -0.77
C GLY A 465 -20.93 16.83 -0.41
N GLY A 466 -20.90 15.83 0.46
CA GLY A 466 -22.04 15.01 0.86
C GLY A 466 -21.58 13.85 1.74
N LEU A 467 -22.53 13.04 2.21
CA LEU A 467 -22.19 11.80 2.89
C LEU A 467 -21.39 10.88 1.96
N ALA A 468 -20.40 10.19 2.52
CA ALA A 468 -19.49 9.39 1.73
C ALA A 468 -20.14 8.10 1.22
N ALA A 469 -19.78 7.68 0.01
CA ALA A 469 -20.13 6.37 -0.51
C ALA A 469 -19.56 5.23 0.37
N ARG A 470 -18.40 5.48 0.99
CA ARG A 470 -17.82 4.67 2.06
C ARG A 470 -17.77 5.53 3.35
N PRO A 471 -18.68 5.29 4.31
CA PRO A 471 -18.69 6.05 5.57
C PRO A 471 -17.34 6.01 6.30
N LEU A 472 -16.89 7.12 6.88
CA LEU A 472 -15.55 7.23 7.49
C LEU A 472 -15.36 6.27 8.65
N LEU A 473 -16.38 6.11 9.51
CA LEU A 473 -16.36 5.12 10.60
C LEU A 473 -16.39 3.66 10.13
N SER A 474 -16.57 3.39 8.84
CA SER A 474 -16.44 2.03 8.27
C SER A 474 -15.04 1.73 7.72
N VAL A 475 -14.15 2.73 7.71
CA VAL A 475 -12.76 2.56 7.27
C VAL A 475 -12.00 1.76 8.34
N PRO A 476 -11.43 0.59 8.01
CA PRO A 476 -10.79 -0.28 9.01
C PRO A 476 -9.49 0.31 9.59
N HIS A 477 -8.82 1.22 8.87
CA HIS A 477 -7.53 1.77 9.30
C HIS A 477 -7.62 2.55 10.63
N ILE A 478 -8.78 3.14 10.95
CA ILE A 478 -8.95 3.92 12.18
C ILE A 478 -9.01 3.04 13.45
N THR A 479 -9.16 1.71 13.32
CA THR A 479 -9.46 0.83 14.46
C THR A 479 -8.25 0.15 15.08
N SER A 480 -7.04 0.30 14.51
CA SER A 480 -5.83 -0.35 15.04
C SER A 480 -4.64 0.60 15.14
N ASP A 481 -3.82 0.45 16.17
CA ASP A 481 -2.64 1.31 16.40
C ASP A 481 -1.68 1.25 15.20
N GLU A 482 -1.54 0.08 14.59
CA GLU A 482 -0.69 -0.15 13.43
C GLU A 482 -1.12 0.68 12.22
N SER A 483 -2.43 0.93 12.06
CA SER A 483 -3.01 1.55 10.85
C SER A 483 -3.67 2.91 11.06
N SER A 484 -3.79 3.40 12.30
CA SER A 484 -4.36 4.72 12.60
C SER A 484 -3.35 5.84 12.38
N CYS A 485 -3.86 7.00 11.94
CA CYS A 485 -3.07 8.18 11.57
C CYS A 485 -2.02 7.89 10.48
N TYR A 486 -2.30 6.92 9.61
CA TYR A 486 -1.39 6.40 8.58
C TYR A 486 -1.81 6.83 7.17
N TYR A 487 -3.10 7.08 6.96
CA TYR A 487 -3.72 7.18 5.64
C TYR A 487 -3.23 8.37 4.79
N HIS A 488 -2.63 9.39 5.43
CA HIS A 488 -1.94 10.47 4.74
C HIS A 488 -0.76 9.97 3.88
N GLY A 489 -0.17 8.83 4.24
CA GLY A 489 0.94 8.23 3.49
C GLY A 489 0.54 7.89 2.04
N TYR A 490 -0.64 7.32 1.82
CA TYR A 490 -1.18 7.09 0.47
C TYR A 490 -1.41 8.40 -0.30
N VAL A 491 -1.85 9.46 0.39
CA VAL A 491 -2.06 10.78 -0.23
C VAL A 491 -0.74 11.37 -0.70
N PHE A 492 0.29 11.33 0.14
CA PHE A 492 1.60 11.87 -0.20
C PHE A 492 2.34 11.00 -1.21
N ALA A 493 2.13 9.68 -1.20
CA ALA A 493 2.58 8.78 -2.25
C ALA A 493 1.96 9.17 -3.61
N GLU A 494 0.64 9.36 -3.72
CA GLU A 494 0.02 9.84 -4.97
C GLU A 494 0.59 11.19 -5.43
N MET A 495 0.77 12.14 -4.52
CA MET A 495 1.40 13.42 -4.85
C MET A 495 2.80 13.21 -5.44
N ALA A 496 3.60 12.32 -4.83
CA ALA A 496 4.94 12.00 -5.30
C ALA A 496 4.92 11.23 -6.63
N VAL A 497 3.96 10.33 -6.85
CA VAL A 497 3.76 9.62 -8.13
C VAL A 497 3.51 10.61 -9.25
N HIS A 498 2.52 11.50 -9.10
CA HIS A 498 2.20 12.49 -10.11
C HIS A 498 3.36 13.46 -10.37
N GLN A 499 4.06 13.90 -9.32
CA GLN A 499 5.23 14.77 -9.46
C GLN A 499 6.40 14.06 -10.17
N THR A 500 6.65 12.80 -9.85
CA THR A 500 7.68 11.96 -10.47
C THR A 500 7.37 11.69 -11.94
N ARG A 501 6.12 11.34 -12.25
CA ARG A 501 5.64 11.16 -13.63
C ARG A 501 5.82 12.44 -14.44
N ALA A 502 5.41 13.60 -13.90
CA ALA A 502 5.60 14.89 -14.56
C ALA A 502 7.10 15.20 -14.79
N HIS A 503 7.97 14.86 -13.85
CA HIS A 503 9.42 14.98 -14.02
C HIS A 503 9.93 14.11 -15.18
N PHE A 504 9.60 12.82 -15.20
CA PHE A 504 10.07 11.91 -16.24
C PHE A 504 9.49 12.22 -17.61
N LEU A 505 8.19 12.53 -17.72
CA LEU A 505 7.59 12.94 -18.99
C LEU A 505 8.29 14.18 -19.56
N LYS A 506 8.64 15.15 -18.70
CA LYS A 506 9.40 16.33 -19.13
C LYS A 506 10.84 15.98 -19.54
N LYS A 507 11.51 15.12 -18.78
CA LYS A 507 12.92 14.75 -18.99
C LYS A 507 13.13 13.88 -20.23
N TYR A 508 12.13 13.04 -20.55
CA TYR A 508 12.21 12.00 -21.56
C TYR A 508 11.20 12.18 -22.70
N ASP A 509 10.92 13.43 -23.06
CA ASP A 509 10.10 13.80 -24.22
C ASP A 509 8.74 13.06 -24.29
N GLY A 510 8.11 12.87 -23.13
CA GLY A 510 6.81 12.21 -22.97
C GLY A 510 6.88 10.69 -22.78
N VAL A 511 8.05 10.09 -22.56
CA VAL A 511 8.21 8.62 -22.51
C VAL A 511 8.59 8.10 -21.12
N ILE A 512 7.66 7.36 -20.51
CA ILE A 512 7.90 6.53 -19.31
C ILE A 512 7.93 5.03 -19.67
N VAL A 513 6.91 4.54 -20.37
CA VAL A 513 6.76 3.10 -20.68
C VAL A 513 7.94 2.59 -21.51
N ASP A 514 8.59 1.53 -21.00
CA ASP A 514 9.81 0.90 -21.54
C ASP A 514 11.03 1.81 -21.65
N ASN A 515 11.05 2.95 -20.95
CA ASN A 515 12.24 3.78 -20.90
C ASN A 515 13.26 3.16 -19.91
N PRO A 516 14.42 2.66 -20.38
CA PRO A 516 15.37 1.92 -19.55
C PRO A 516 16.12 2.81 -18.54
N LYS A 517 15.83 4.12 -18.50
CA LYS A 517 16.39 5.07 -17.55
C LYS A 517 15.53 5.26 -16.31
N ILE A 518 14.26 4.85 -16.34
CA ILE A 518 13.32 5.04 -15.23
C ILE A 518 13.76 4.23 -14.00
N GLY A 519 13.95 2.91 -14.15
CA GLY A 519 14.39 2.03 -13.06
C GLY A 519 15.68 2.49 -12.39
N PRO A 520 16.77 2.77 -13.15
CA PRO A 520 18.02 3.28 -12.60
C PRO A 520 17.89 4.60 -11.81
N GLU A 521 17.02 5.52 -12.23
CA GLU A 521 16.82 6.78 -11.50
C GLU A 521 15.98 6.63 -10.24
N LEU A 522 14.95 5.76 -10.28
CA LEU A 522 14.20 5.38 -9.08
C LEU A 522 15.12 4.69 -8.07
N LEU A 523 16.00 3.80 -8.54
CA LEU A 523 17.03 3.15 -7.72
C LEU A 523 17.92 4.19 -7.02
N GLU A 524 18.52 5.10 -7.79
CA GLU A 524 19.44 6.11 -7.27
C GLU A 524 18.77 7.06 -6.27
N SER A 525 17.55 7.51 -6.58
CA SER A 525 16.91 8.60 -5.84
C SER A 525 15.99 8.14 -4.71
N TYR A 526 15.30 7.00 -4.87
CA TYR A 526 14.32 6.52 -3.92
C TYR A 526 14.72 5.26 -3.18
N TRP A 527 15.35 4.27 -3.84
CA TRP A 527 15.41 2.93 -3.27
C TRP A 527 16.62 2.66 -2.38
N THR A 528 17.80 3.16 -2.73
CA THR A 528 19.06 2.78 -2.05
C THR A 528 19.11 3.12 -0.54
N HIS A 529 18.31 4.08 -0.09
CA HIS A 529 18.36 4.62 1.27
C HIS A 529 17.39 3.95 2.26
N GLY A 530 16.33 3.29 1.78
CA GLY A 530 15.28 2.75 2.63
C GLY A 530 14.73 3.77 3.63
N SER A 531 14.57 3.39 4.90
CA SER A 531 14.13 4.31 5.97
C SER A 531 15.18 5.33 6.44
N GLY A 532 16.36 5.36 5.80
CA GLY A 532 17.47 6.22 6.14
C GLY A 532 17.31 7.67 5.67
N GLU A 533 18.33 8.48 5.92
CA GLU A 533 18.44 9.83 5.38
C GLU A 533 18.57 9.79 3.84
N PRO A 534 18.03 10.78 3.12
CA PRO A 534 17.53 12.06 3.63
C PRO A 534 16.00 12.09 3.93
N GLY A 535 15.34 10.93 3.94
CA GLY A 535 13.89 10.81 4.15
C GLY A 535 13.03 11.21 2.94
N PHE A 536 11.75 10.83 3.01
CA PHE A 536 10.80 10.86 1.88
C PHE A 536 10.74 12.22 1.14
N LEU A 537 10.48 13.32 1.86
CA LEU A 537 10.32 14.64 1.23
C LEU A 537 11.57 15.07 0.48
N LYS A 538 12.76 14.79 1.04
CA LYS A 538 14.01 15.17 0.42
C LYS A 538 14.37 14.25 -0.75
N MET A 539 14.04 12.97 -0.69
CA MET A 539 14.20 12.07 -1.83
C MET A 539 13.34 12.51 -3.02
N VAL A 540 12.09 12.92 -2.79
CA VAL A 540 11.23 13.49 -3.84
C VAL A 540 11.85 14.76 -4.43
N GLU A 541 12.37 15.64 -3.58
CA GLU A 541 13.05 16.85 -4.04
C GLU A 541 14.33 16.56 -4.83
N ASN A 542 15.12 15.58 -4.41
CA ASN A 542 16.35 15.20 -5.10
C ASN A 542 16.08 14.67 -6.51
N LEU A 543 15.07 13.81 -6.69
CA LEU A 543 14.70 13.30 -8.02
C LEU A 543 14.11 14.41 -8.89
N THR A 544 13.10 15.12 -8.36
CA THR A 544 12.24 15.98 -9.18
C THR A 544 12.77 17.41 -9.31
N GLY A 545 13.72 17.80 -8.47
CA GLY A 545 14.27 19.15 -8.35
C GLY A 545 13.37 20.14 -7.62
N LYS A 546 12.26 19.69 -7.01
CA LYS A 546 11.29 20.54 -6.30
C LYS A 546 10.74 19.87 -5.04
N PRO A 547 10.44 20.63 -3.97
CA PRO A 547 9.71 20.09 -2.83
C PRO A 547 8.40 19.41 -3.26
N LEU A 548 7.94 18.42 -2.50
CA LEU A 548 6.66 17.75 -2.75
C LEU A 548 5.53 18.80 -2.87
N SER A 549 4.79 18.77 -3.98
CA SER A 549 3.62 19.63 -4.22
C SER A 549 2.47 18.85 -4.87
N HIS A 550 1.25 19.37 -4.72
CA HIS A 550 0.05 18.79 -5.32
C HIS A 550 -0.14 19.17 -6.80
N ASP A 551 0.72 20.03 -7.35
CA ASP A 551 0.47 20.72 -8.63
C ASP A 551 0.31 19.73 -9.79
N ALA A 552 1.16 18.71 -9.87
CA ALA A 552 1.11 17.73 -10.94
C ALA A 552 -0.17 16.88 -10.89
N TRP A 553 -0.61 16.52 -9.67
CA TRP A 553 -1.84 15.75 -9.49
C TRP A 553 -3.07 16.58 -9.83
N VAL A 554 -3.15 17.81 -9.31
CA VAL A 554 -4.24 18.76 -9.63
C VAL A 554 -4.28 19.05 -11.14
N ALA A 555 -3.13 19.30 -11.77
CA ALA A 555 -3.05 19.55 -13.21
C ALA A 555 -3.51 18.36 -14.04
N SER A 556 -3.24 17.13 -13.60
CA SER A 556 -3.69 15.93 -14.29
C SER A 556 -5.22 15.82 -14.31
N MET A 557 -5.90 15.97 -13.17
CA MET A 557 -7.38 15.92 -13.10
C MET A 557 -8.05 17.16 -13.71
N ALA A 558 -7.37 18.30 -13.75
CA ALA A 558 -7.90 19.54 -14.33
C ALA A 558 -7.84 19.57 -15.86
N LYS A 559 -7.15 18.61 -16.50
CA LYS A 559 -7.03 18.52 -17.95
C LYS A 559 -8.40 18.24 -18.56
N ASP A 560 -8.75 18.96 -19.63
CA ASP A 560 -10.02 18.71 -20.30
C ASP A 560 -9.97 17.40 -21.10
N VAL A 561 -11.11 16.73 -21.18
CA VAL A 561 -11.24 15.43 -21.87
C VAL A 561 -10.75 15.47 -23.33
N PRO A 562 -11.11 16.46 -24.18
CA PRO A 562 -10.56 16.55 -25.53
C PRO A 562 -9.03 16.60 -25.58
N SER A 563 -8.39 17.43 -24.76
CA SER A 563 -6.93 17.52 -24.70
C SER A 563 -6.30 16.22 -24.20
N LEU A 564 -6.88 15.58 -23.18
CA LEU A 564 -6.41 14.29 -22.67
C LEU A 564 -6.49 13.20 -23.75
N LEU A 565 -7.63 13.11 -24.45
CA LEU A 565 -7.82 12.14 -25.54
C LEU A 565 -6.80 12.33 -26.67
N ALA A 566 -6.47 13.58 -27.02
CA ALA A 566 -5.50 13.86 -28.08
C ALA A 566 -4.09 13.36 -27.71
N ASP A 567 -3.65 13.60 -26.47
CA ASP A 567 -2.34 13.18 -25.98
C ASP A 567 -2.28 11.65 -25.84
N GLU A 568 -3.26 11.04 -25.16
CA GLU A 568 -3.35 9.59 -24.95
C GLU A 568 -3.46 8.83 -26.28
N LYS A 569 -4.15 9.39 -27.30
CA LYS A 569 -4.23 8.77 -28.64
C LYS A 569 -2.87 8.70 -29.32
N LYS A 570 -2.11 9.79 -29.24
CA LYS A 570 -0.78 9.86 -29.83
C LYS A 570 0.15 8.83 -29.19
N GLU A 571 0.10 8.72 -27.86
CA GLU A 571 0.88 7.75 -27.10
C GLU A 571 0.47 6.31 -27.40
N TYR A 572 -0.84 6.04 -27.44
CA TYR A 572 -1.40 4.74 -27.83
C TYR A 572 -0.95 4.30 -29.22
N ASP A 573 -1.05 5.18 -30.23
CA ASP A 573 -0.68 4.85 -31.61
C ASP A 573 0.81 4.51 -31.74
N ALA A 574 1.66 5.29 -31.08
CA ALA A 574 3.09 5.01 -31.01
C ALA A 574 3.37 3.68 -30.30
N ALA A 575 2.65 3.37 -29.22
CA ALA A 575 2.79 2.14 -28.46
C ALA A 575 2.34 0.89 -29.22
N VAL A 576 1.20 0.95 -29.92
CA VAL A 576 0.71 -0.13 -30.78
C VAL A 576 1.71 -0.41 -31.91
N ALA A 577 2.24 0.65 -32.54
CA ALA A 577 3.23 0.52 -33.61
C ALA A 577 4.56 -0.08 -33.13
N ALA A 578 4.96 0.20 -31.88
CA ALA A 578 6.19 -0.32 -31.30
C ALA A 578 6.15 -1.81 -30.94
N LEU A 579 4.94 -2.40 -30.81
CA LEU A 579 4.70 -3.78 -30.33
C LEU A 579 5.22 -4.03 -28.88
N PRO A 580 4.80 -5.12 -28.22
CA PRO A 580 5.41 -5.51 -26.95
C PRO A 580 6.92 -5.76 -27.10
N ASN A 581 7.70 -5.32 -26.12
CA ASN A 581 9.15 -5.53 -26.12
C ASN A 581 9.51 -7.03 -26.14
N THR A 582 10.19 -7.53 -27.16
CA THR A 582 10.59 -8.94 -27.29
C THR A 582 11.98 -9.25 -26.70
N GLY A 583 12.60 -8.29 -26.00
CA GLY A 583 13.88 -8.45 -25.33
C GLY A 583 13.86 -9.52 -24.24
N ALA A 584 15.06 -9.91 -23.80
CA ALA A 584 15.23 -10.83 -22.69
C ALA A 584 14.60 -10.24 -21.41
N ILE A 585 13.89 -11.08 -20.66
CA ILE A 585 13.40 -10.73 -19.32
C ILE A 585 14.47 -11.20 -18.33
N ASP A 586 15.40 -10.30 -18.01
CA ASP A 586 16.35 -10.49 -16.91
C ASP A 586 16.05 -9.47 -15.82
N LEU A 587 15.44 -9.96 -14.75
CA LEU A 587 15.09 -9.19 -13.57
C LEU A 587 16.10 -9.42 -12.44
N GLY A 588 17.13 -10.24 -12.65
CA GLY A 588 18.07 -10.61 -11.59
C GLY A 588 17.36 -11.20 -10.36
N MET A 589 16.42 -12.13 -10.55
CA MET A 589 15.67 -12.77 -9.47
C MET A 589 15.50 -14.27 -9.73
N ARG A 590 15.27 -15.04 -8.66
CA ARG A 590 14.72 -16.39 -8.76
C ARG A 590 13.24 -16.34 -8.40
N ALA A 591 12.36 -16.55 -9.36
CA ALA A 591 10.91 -16.58 -9.16
C ALA A 591 10.41 -18.00 -8.94
N VAL A 592 9.66 -18.22 -7.87
CA VAL A 592 9.00 -19.48 -7.53
C VAL A 592 7.50 -19.23 -7.52
N PHE A 593 6.80 -19.72 -8.54
CA PHE A 593 5.35 -19.66 -8.62
C PHE A 593 4.75 -20.78 -7.79
N VAL A 594 3.81 -20.44 -6.90
CA VAL A 594 3.17 -21.38 -5.99
C VAL A 594 1.65 -21.19 -5.96
N HIS A 595 0.93 -22.24 -5.55
CA HIS A 595 -0.47 -22.16 -5.17
C HIS A 595 -0.66 -22.89 -3.84
N GLY A 596 -0.57 -22.13 -2.74
CA GLY A 596 -0.43 -22.74 -1.41
C GLY A 596 0.86 -23.54 -1.31
N ASP A 597 0.75 -24.81 -0.92
CA ASP A 597 1.89 -25.72 -0.78
C ASP A 597 2.38 -26.30 -2.12
N GLU A 598 1.61 -26.12 -3.21
CA GLU A 598 2.00 -26.59 -4.54
C GLU A 598 3.04 -25.64 -5.16
N VAL A 599 4.21 -26.16 -5.53
CA VAL A 599 5.16 -25.45 -6.39
C VAL A 599 4.76 -25.67 -7.85
N ILE A 600 4.33 -24.60 -8.53
CA ILE A 600 3.91 -24.63 -9.92
C ILE A 600 5.14 -24.62 -10.85
N ALA A 601 6.07 -23.70 -10.60
CA ALA A 601 7.27 -23.51 -11.39
C ALA A 601 8.36 -22.79 -10.59
N ASP A 602 9.63 -23.09 -10.85
CA ASP A 602 10.78 -22.40 -10.28
C ASP A 602 11.73 -21.99 -11.40
N SER A 603 12.01 -20.70 -11.53
CA SER A 603 12.85 -20.17 -12.62
C SER A 603 14.27 -20.75 -12.63
N GLU A 604 14.79 -21.20 -11.48
CA GLU A 604 16.11 -21.84 -11.40
C GLU A 604 16.11 -23.20 -12.12
N SER A 605 15.05 -24.02 -11.95
CA SER A 605 14.95 -25.35 -12.54
C SER A 605 14.29 -25.36 -13.93
N ALA A 606 13.41 -24.40 -14.22
CA ALA A 606 12.70 -24.28 -15.50
C ALA A 606 13.58 -23.75 -16.64
N GLY A 607 14.79 -23.25 -16.36
CA GLY A 607 15.69 -22.67 -17.36
C GLY A 607 15.51 -21.16 -17.56
N GLY A 608 15.00 -20.46 -16.55
CA GLY A 608 14.86 -19.01 -16.52
C GLY A 608 13.42 -18.54 -16.27
N TYR A 609 13.26 -17.23 -16.05
CA TYR A 609 11.97 -16.62 -15.72
C TYR A 609 10.89 -16.88 -16.78
N VAL A 610 11.24 -16.72 -18.07
CA VAL A 610 10.29 -16.90 -19.19
C VAL A 610 9.77 -18.34 -19.30
N GLU A 611 10.59 -19.34 -18.98
CA GLU A 611 10.12 -20.74 -19.00
C GLU A 611 9.21 -21.02 -17.80
N ALA A 612 9.53 -20.47 -16.62
CA ALA A 612 8.66 -20.57 -15.46
C ALA A 612 7.29 -19.90 -15.69
N THR A 613 7.22 -18.75 -16.38
CA THR A 613 5.92 -18.14 -16.73
C THR A 613 5.11 -18.99 -17.71
N LYS A 614 5.76 -19.73 -18.62
CA LYS A 614 5.07 -20.68 -19.51
C LYS A 614 4.51 -21.87 -18.75
N GLU A 615 5.24 -22.39 -17.77
CA GLU A 615 4.76 -23.45 -16.87
C GLU A 615 3.58 -22.97 -16.04
N PHE A 616 3.67 -21.78 -15.45
CA PHE A 616 2.55 -21.13 -14.75
C PHE A 616 1.32 -20.98 -15.65
N LYS A 617 1.49 -20.47 -16.88
CA LYS A 617 0.40 -20.35 -17.86
C LYS A 617 -0.26 -21.70 -18.16
N LYS A 618 0.53 -22.76 -18.36
CA LYS A 618 -0.02 -24.12 -18.57
C LYS A 618 -0.83 -24.60 -17.37
N TRP A 619 -0.34 -24.32 -16.15
CA TRP A 619 -1.03 -24.67 -14.92
C TRP A 619 -2.36 -23.91 -14.76
N VAL A 620 -2.40 -22.60 -15.04
CA VAL A 620 -3.64 -21.81 -15.05
C VAL A 620 -4.63 -22.37 -16.08
N ASN A 621 -4.17 -22.65 -17.30
CA ASN A 621 -5.01 -23.21 -18.36
C ASN A 621 -5.61 -24.58 -17.98
N ALA A 622 -4.88 -25.40 -17.22
CA ALA A 622 -5.36 -26.69 -16.76
C ALA A 622 -6.41 -26.57 -15.65
N ASN A 623 -6.23 -25.63 -14.72
CA ASN A 623 -7.12 -25.45 -13.56
C ASN A 623 -8.35 -24.57 -13.86
N TRP A 624 -8.26 -23.68 -14.85
CA TRP A 624 -9.36 -22.85 -15.35
C TRP A 624 -9.54 -23.00 -16.86
N PRO A 625 -10.17 -24.08 -17.36
CA PRO A 625 -10.19 -24.42 -18.79
C PRO A 625 -10.75 -23.34 -19.73
N LYS A 626 -11.57 -22.40 -19.24
CA LYS A 626 -12.04 -21.24 -20.03
C LYS A 626 -10.89 -20.32 -20.48
N THR A 627 -9.77 -20.32 -19.76
CA THR A 627 -8.56 -19.54 -20.11
C THR A 627 -7.75 -20.19 -21.23
N ALA A 628 -7.90 -21.50 -21.44
CA ALA A 628 -7.22 -22.24 -22.51
C ALA A 628 -7.82 -21.99 -23.91
N VAL A 629 -8.95 -21.30 -24.00
CA VAL A 629 -9.64 -21.04 -25.26
C VAL A 629 -8.85 -20.00 -26.05
N ALA A 630 -8.18 -20.44 -27.12
CA ALA A 630 -7.81 -19.52 -28.19
C ALA A 630 -9.12 -18.98 -28.79
N ALA A 631 -9.28 -17.66 -28.76
CA ALA A 631 -10.40 -16.99 -29.42
C ALA A 631 -10.48 -17.37 -30.91
#